data_AF-A0A842J315-F1
#
_entry.id   AF-A0A842J315-F1
#
_cell.length_a   1.000
_cell.length_b   1.000
_cell.length_c   1.000
_cell.angle_alpha   90.00
_cell.angle_beta   90.00
_cell.angle_gamma   90.00
#
_symmetry.space_group_name_H-M   'P 1'
#
loop_
_entity.id
_entity.type
_entity.pdbx_description
1 polymer ?
#
loop_
_entity_poly.entity_id
_entity_poly.type
_entity_poly.pdbx_seq_one_letter_code
_entity_poly.pdbx_strand_id
1 'polypeptide(L)'
;MDENEQNFTEDKTQIIEKAKQEGIISACFMSFTILVTYVADFFPELQEKHSWTALSILALVYLYKALKKLQPMCETNLMRPFHAYWVLGIVTAAALLAGILYNPIFTLLFLVLLVVTLIFWMILNFRLARITQNPLFKFHSIILIVSVASSLTVLFLKANPGSVLYYADAAITATAQALLVGAWYGVDDLEDI
;
A
#
# COMPACT_ATOMS: atom_id res chain seq x y z
N MET A 1 -28.49 -30.38 -0.09
CA MET A 1 -27.63 -29.29 0.38
C MET A 1 -28.35 -28.73 1.59
N ASP A 2 -27.78 -28.88 2.78
CA ASP A 2 -28.45 -28.48 4.02
C ASP A 2 -28.48 -26.95 4.11
N GLU A 3 -29.60 -26.39 4.57
CA GLU A 3 -29.79 -24.93 4.72
C GLU A 3 -28.66 -24.27 5.53
N ASN A 4 -28.04 -25.00 6.46
CA ASN A 4 -26.90 -24.53 7.25
C ASN A 4 -25.61 -24.34 6.45
N GLU A 5 -25.30 -25.22 5.49
CA GLU A 5 -24.13 -25.04 4.62
C GLU A 5 -24.32 -23.83 3.70
N GLN A 6 -25.53 -23.68 3.15
CA GLN A 6 -25.86 -22.59 2.24
C GLN A 6 -25.79 -21.22 2.93
N ASN A 7 -26.29 -21.11 4.18
CA ASN A 7 -26.25 -19.89 4.97
C ASN A 7 -24.80 -19.48 5.36
N PHE A 8 -23.94 -20.48 5.63
CA PHE A 8 -22.52 -20.24 5.89
C PHE A 8 -21.75 -19.77 4.65
N THR A 9 -22.03 -20.37 3.48
CA THR A 9 -21.42 -19.93 2.21
C THR A 9 -21.85 -18.51 1.85
N GLU A 10 -23.13 -18.17 2.03
CA GLU A 10 -23.65 -16.83 1.73
C GLU A 10 -23.06 -15.75 2.65
N ASP A 11 -22.91 -16.03 3.95
CA ASP A 11 -22.23 -15.13 4.90
C ASP A 11 -20.75 -14.93 4.53
N LYS A 12 -20.05 -16.00 4.13
CA LYS A 12 -18.65 -15.93 3.68
C LYS A 12 -18.49 -15.02 2.47
N THR A 13 -19.31 -15.22 1.43
CA THR A 13 -19.27 -14.40 0.20
C THR A 13 -19.58 -12.93 0.51
N GLN A 14 -20.54 -12.63 1.40
CA GLN A 14 -20.83 -11.26 1.80
C GLN A 14 -19.67 -10.59 2.54
N ILE A 15 -18.97 -11.32 3.40
CA ILE A 15 -17.80 -10.79 4.11
C ILE A 15 -16.65 -10.51 3.13
N ILE A 16 -16.40 -11.41 2.18
CA ILE A 16 -15.38 -11.24 1.13
C ILE A 16 -15.69 -10.01 0.28
N GLU A 17 -16.92 -9.84 -0.20
CA GLU A 17 -17.32 -8.69 -1.01
C GLU A 17 -17.17 -7.37 -0.23
N LYS A 18 -17.53 -7.34 1.05
CA LYS A 18 -17.31 -6.16 1.90
C LYS A 18 -15.82 -5.87 2.09
N ALA A 19 -15.00 -6.90 2.30
CA ALA A 19 -13.55 -6.73 2.45
C ALA A 19 -12.91 -6.23 1.15
N LYS A 20 -13.35 -6.77 0.01
CA LYS A 20 -12.97 -6.35 -1.34
C LYS A 20 -13.26 -4.87 -1.55
N GLN A 21 -14.49 -4.43 -1.29
CA GLN A 21 -14.88 -3.02 -1.42
C GLN A 21 -14.03 -2.09 -0.55
N GLU A 22 -13.80 -2.45 0.71
CA GLU A 22 -12.94 -1.66 1.59
C GLU A 22 -11.48 -1.64 1.13
N GLY A 23 -10.98 -2.76 0.60
CA GLY A 23 -9.65 -2.85 0.02
C GLY A 23 -9.48 -2.02 -1.24
N ILE A 24 -10.47 -2.02 -2.14
CA ILE A 24 -10.50 -1.16 -3.34
C ILE A 24 -10.47 0.31 -2.93
N ILE A 25 -11.33 0.73 -1.98
CA ILE A 25 -11.36 2.12 -1.49
C ILE A 25 -10.00 2.51 -0.90
N SER A 26 -9.41 1.63 -0.09
CA SER A 26 -8.07 1.83 0.46
C SER A 26 -7.02 2.01 -0.64
N ALA A 27 -6.97 1.09 -1.60
CA ALA A 27 -6.04 1.13 -2.71
C ALA A 27 -6.19 2.38 -3.56
N CYS A 28 -7.43 2.82 -3.82
CA CYS A 28 -7.72 4.06 -4.53
C CYS A 28 -7.20 5.29 -3.77
N PHE A 29 -7.42 5.36 -2.44
CA PHE A 29 -6.89 6.47 -1.65
C PHE A 29 -5.35 6.45 -1.59
N MET A 30 -4.71 5.29 -1.42
CA MET A 30 -3.23 5.19 -1.48
C MET A 30 -2.69 5.60 -2.84
N SER A 31 -3.35 5.14 -3.91
CA SER A 31 -2.96 5.46 -5.28
C SER A 31 -3.09 6.95 -5.54
N PHE A 32 -4.19 7.55 -5.10
CA PHE A 32 -4.44 8.98 -5.26
C PHE A 32 -3.40 9.81 -4.49
N THR A 33 -3.13 9.50 -3.22
CA THR A 33 -2.17 10.27 -2.42
C THR A 33 -0.75 10.20 -2.95
N ILE A 34 -0.38 9.10 -3.60
CA ILE A 34 0.93 8.96 -4.24
C ILE A 34 0.96 9.62 -5.62
N LEU A 35 -0.07 9.46 -6.46
CA LEU A 35 -0.05 10.00 -7.82
C LEU A 35 -0.31 11.51 -7.86
N VAL A 36 -1.06 12.05 -6.90
CA VAL A 36 -1.29 13.50 -6.83
C VAL A 36 0.00 14.27 -6.61
N THR A 37 1.05 13.69 -6.01
CA THR A 37 2.34 14.38 -5.85
C THR A 37 2.98 14.65 -7.21
N TYR A 38 2.95 13.68 -8.13
CA TYR A 38 3.46 13.87 -9.49
C TYR A 38 2.64 14.88 -10.29
N VAL A 39 1.31 14.93 -10.07
CA VAL A 39 0.42 15.90 -10.72
C VAL A 39 0.63 17.31 -10.15
N ALA A 40 0.82 17.43 -8.84
CA ALA A 40 1.04 18.70 -8.15
C ALA A 40 2.32 19.41 -8.62
N ASP A 41 3.32 18.67 -9.09
CA ASP A 41 4.53 19.25 -9.70
C ASP A 41 4.24 20.02 -11.01
N PHE A 42 3.09 19.76 -11.67
CA PHE A 42 2.62 20.54 -12.83
C PHE A 42 1.54 21.56 -12.47
N PHE A 43 0.74 21.27 -11.45
CA PHE A 43 -0.39 22.09 -11.00
C PHE A 43 -0.21 22.48 -9.53
N PRO A 44 0.53 23.57 -9.23
CA PRO A 44 0.84 23.95 -7.85
C PRO A 44 -0.40 24.29 -7.02
N GLU A 45 -1.52 24.63 -7.66
CA GLU A 45 -2.83 24.84 -7.03
C GLU A 45 -3.35 23.59 -6.30
N LEU A 46 -2.90 22.39 -6.69
CA LEU A 46 -3.28 21.12 -6.05
C LEU A 46 -2.46 20.80 -4.81
N GLN A 47 -1.42 21.58 -4.49
CA GLN A 47 -0.46 21.30 -3.42
C GLN A 47 -0.99 21.58 -1.99
N GLU A 48 -2.32 21.54 -1.78
CA GLU A 48 -2.95 21.70 -0.48
C GLU A 48 -2.47 20.62 0.52
N LYS A 49 -1.58 21.01 1.42
CA LYS A 49 -0.82 20.09 2.29
C LYS A 49 -1.63 19.36 3.36
N HIS A 50 -2.81 19.86 3.74
CA HIS A 50 -3.59 19.29 4.86
C HIS A 50 -4.50 18.13 4.44
N SER A 51 -4.95 18.10 3.19
CA SER A 51 -5.89 17.08 2.69
C SER A 51 -5.24 15.70 2.52
N TRP A 52 -3.97 15.65 2.10
CA TRP A 52 -3.28 14.40 1.74
C TRP A 52 -2.98 13.49 2.92
N THR A 53 -2.67 14.07 4.09
CA THR A 53 -2.46 13.30 5.33
C THR A 53 -3.76 12.65 5.78
N ALA A 54 -4.88 13.37 5.71
CA ALA A 54 -6.20 12.84 6.06
C ALA A 54 -6.59 11.68 5.12
N LEU A 55 -6.37 11.83 3.80
CA LEU A 55 -6.58 10.77 2.82
C LEU A 55 -5.70 9.55 3.08
N SER A 56 -4.43 9.76 3.46
CA SER A 56 -3.51 8.65 3.79
C SER A 56 -3.95 7.89 5.04
N ILE A 57 -4.44 8.59 6.07
CA ILE A 57 -5.01 7.97 7.27
C ILE A 57 -6.28 7.19 6.90
N LEU A 58 -7.18 7.77 6.09
CA LEU A 58 -8.38 7.07 5.62
C LEU A 58 -8.03 5.81 4.85
N ALA A 59 -7.05 5.88 3.94
CA ALA A 59 -6.56 4.73 3.20
C ALA A 59 -6.15 3.59 4.13
N LEU A 60 -5.42 3.90 5.20
CA LEU A 60 -4.93 2.92 6.16
C LEU A 60 -6.04 2.39 7.08
N VAL A 61 -7.04 3.21 7.41
CA VAL A 61 -8.25 2.76 8.12
C VAL A 61 -9.07 1.79 7.27
N TYR A 62 -9.27 2.07 5.99
CA TYR A 62 -9.98 1.16 5.08
C TYR A 62 -9.20 -0.14 4.87
N LEU A 63 -7.87 -0.07 4.75
CA LEU A 63 -7.03 -1.27 4.67
C LEU A 63 -7.18 -2.13 5.93
N TYR A 64 -7.11 -1.51 7.10
CA TYR A 64 -7.31 -2.21 8.37
C TYR A 64 -8.67 -2.90 8.42
N LYS A 65 -9.75 -2.22 8.00
CA LYS A 65 -11.09 -2.82 7.98
C LYS A 65 -11.17 -4.02 7.04
N ALA A 66 -10.61 -3.90 5.83
CA ALA A 66 -10.55 -4.98 4.85
C ALA A 66 -9.80 -6.20 5.42
N LEU A 67 -8.59 -5.98 5.94
CA LEU A 67 -7.78 -7.03 6.57
C LEU A 67 -8.49 -7.66 7.77
N LYS A 68 -9.24 -6.87 8.55
CA LYS A 68 -9.96 -7.37 9.75
C LYS A 68 -11.10 -8.29 9.38
N LYS A 69 -11.79 -7.98 8.28
CA LYS A 69 -12.85 -8.84 7.74
C LYS A 69 -12.30 -10.14 7.16
N LEU A 70 -11.12 -10.09 6.51
CA LEU A 70 -10.47 -11.29 5.98
C LEU A 70 -9.83 -12.15 7.08
N GLN A 71 -9.29 -11.55 8.14
CA GLN A 71 -8.56 -12.26 9.21
C GLN A 71 -9.23 -13.52 9.77
N PRO A 72 -10.53 -13.55 10.13
CA PRO A 72 -11.17 -14.76 10.67
C PRO A 72 -11.26 -15.91 9.65
N MET A 73 -11.12 -15.62 8.36
CA MET A 73 -11.15 -16.59 7.27
C MET A 73 -9.76 -17.08 6.86
N CYS A 74 -8.72 -16.61 7.55
CA CYS A 74 -7.32 -16.90 7.20
C CYS A 74 -6.64 -17.62 8.37
N GLU A 75 -6.00 -18.76 8.12
CA GLU A 75 -5.13 -19.38 9.13
C GLU A 75 -3.93 -18.49 9.48
N THR A 76 -3.45 -17.73 8.49
CA THR A 76 -2.30 -16.85 8.68
C THR A 76 -2.71 -15.48 9.21
N ASN A 77 -1.91 -14.95 10.14
CA ASN A 77 -2.16 -13.66 10.75
C ASN A 77 -1.80 -12.50 9.79
N LEU A 78 -2.81 -11.90 9.14
CA LEU A 78 -2.68 -10.71 8.29
C LEU A 78 -2.45 -9.43 9.11
N MET A 79 -3.00 -9.37 10.33
CA MET A 79 -2.89 -8.19 11.19
C MET A 79 -1.48 -7.91 11.69
N ARG A 80 -0.71 -8.95 12.00
CA ARG A 80 0.65 -8.82 12.52
C ARG A 80 1.59 -8.05 11.57
N PRO A 81 1.73 -8.43 10.28
CA PRO A 81 2.57 -7.67 9.35
C PRO A 81 2.00 -6.27 9.08
N PHE A 82 0.67 -6.09 9.08
CA PHE A 82 0.06 -4.76 8.94
C PHE A 82 0.40 -3.82 10.11
N HIS A 83 0.28 -4.27 11.36
CA HIS A 83 0.65 -3.46 12.52
C HIS A 83 2.14 -3.12 12.53
N ALA A 84 3.01 -4.08 12.17
CA ALA A 84 4.44 -3.83 12.03
C ALA A 84 4.72 -2.77 10.96
N TYR A 85 4.11 -2.90 9.77
CA TYR A 85 4.20 -1.91 8.70
C TYR A 85 3.75 -0.51 9.18
N TRP A 86 2.61 -0.42 9.85
CA TRP A 86 2.08 0.85 10.35
C TRP A 86 3.01 1.52 11.37
N VAL A 87 3.44 0.78 12.40
CA VAL A 87 4.34 1.31 13.44
C VAL A 87 5.67 1.72 12.83
N LEU A 88 6.26 0.87 11.98
CA LEU A 88 7.51 1.19 11.29
C LEU A 88 7.35 2.38 10.35
N GLY A 89 6.20 2.54 9.70
CA GLY A 89 5.90 3.72 8.88
C GLY A 89 5.96 5.02 9.67
N ILE A 90 5.36 5.05 10.88
CA ILE A 90 5.44 6.22 11.78
C ILE A 90 6.89 6.49 12.19
N VAL A 91 7.63 5.46 12.61
CA VAL A 91 9.04 5.60 13.02
C VAL A 91 9.91 6.06 11.86
N THR A 92 9.67 5.56 10.65
CA THR A 92 10.36 5.96 9.42
C THR A 92 10.11 7.45 9.11
N ALA A 93 8.85 7.90 9.18
CA ALA A 93 8.50 9.30 8.98
C ALA A 93 9.13 10.22 10.04
N ALA A 94 9.15 9.79 11.31
CA ALA A 94 9.82 10.52 12.39
C ALA A 94 11.34 10.61 12.17
N ALA A 95 11.98 9.53 11.72
CA ALA A 95 13.40 9.53 11.38
C ALA A 95 13.72 10.48 10.21
N LEU A 96 12.86 10.52 9.19
CA LEU A 96 13.00 11.48 8.08
C LEU A 96 12.93 12.93 8.57
N LEU A 97 11.91 13.26 9.38
CA LEU A 97 11.77 14.59 9.98
C LEU A 97 12.99 14.94 10.84
N ALA A 98 13.49 13.98 11.63
CA ALA A 98 14.68 14.19 12.44
C ALA A 98 15.95 14.43 11.60
N GLY A 99 16.04 13.76 10.45
CA GLY A 99 17.10 13.95 9.46
C GLY A 99 17.10 15.34 8.85
N ILE A 100 15.93 15.88 8.54
CA ILE A 100 15.74 17.22 7.98
C ILE A 100 16.03 18.31 9.02
N LEU A 101 15.55 18.12 10.26
CA LEU A 101 15.55 19.19 11.28
C LEU A 101 16.79 19.21 12.18
N TYR A 102 17.46 18.07 12.38
CA TYR A 102 18.50 17.96 13.41
C TYR A 102 19.83 17.44 12.90
N ASN A 103 19.90 16.19 12.42
CA ASN A 103 21.19 15.56 12.10
C ASN A 103 21.07 14.56 10.93
N PRO A 104 21.98 14.63 9.94
CA PRO A 104 21.96 13.72 8.79
C PRO A 104 22.10 12.23 9.16
N ILE A 105 22.60 11.87 10.34
CA ILE A 105 22.63 10.47 10.82
C ILE A 105 21.22 9.84 10.84
N PHE A 106 20.18 10.63 11.11
CA PHE A 106 18.80 10.17 11.07
C PHE A 106 18.31 9.90 9.64
N THR A 107 18.95 10.47 8.61
CA THR A 107 18.69 10.13 7.20
C THR A 107 19.15 8.71 6.88
N LEU A 108 20.30 8.29 7.44
CA LEU A 108 20.75 6.89 7.34
C LEU A 108 19.77 5.95 8.05
N LEU A 109 19.33 6.32 9.25
CA LEU A 109 18.31 5.56 9.99
C LEU A 109 17.01 5.45 9.19
N PHE A 110 16.56 6.55 8.57
CA PHE A 110 15.40 6.57 7.68
C PHE A 110 15.54 5.53 6.55
N LEU A 111 16.68 5.48 5.86
CA LEU A 111 16.90 4.52 4.77
C LEU A 111 16.81 3.06 5.26
N VAL A 112 17.39 2.75 6.42
CA VAL A 112 17.29 1.41 7.02
C VAL A 112 15.84 1.08 7.36
N LEU A 113 15.14 1.98 8.04
CA LEU A 113 13.74 1.77 8.43
C LEU A 113 12.80 1.68 7.23
N LEU A 114 13.07 2.42 6.15
CA LEU A 114 12.33 2.34 4.89
C LEU A 114 12.40 0.93 4.29
N VAL A 115 13.60 0.33 4.25
CA VAL A 115 13.76 -1.06 3.77
C VAL A 115 12.97 -2.03 4.64
N VAL A 116 13.06 -1.91 5.98
CA VAL A 116 12.30 -2.79 6.89
C VAL A 116 10.79 -2.62 6.69
N THR A 117 10.32 -1.39 6.53
CA THR A 117 8.90 -1.07 6.27
C THR A 117 8.41 -1.74 4.98
N LEU A 118 9.20 -1.67 3.90
CA LEU A 118 8.89 -2.33 2.63
C LEU A 118 8.86 -3.85 2.75
N ILE A 119 9.73 -4.45 3.56
CA ILE A 119 9.72 -5.89 3.82
C ILE A 119 8.40 -6.31 4.47
N PHE A 120 7.90 -5.57 5.47
CA PHE A 120 6.62 -5.89 6.10
C PHE A 120 5.43 -5.70 5.16
N TRP A 121 5.46 -4.67 4.31
CA TRP A 121 4.46 -4.49 3.25
C TRP A 121 4.47 -5.66 2.25
N MET A 122 5.64 -6.11 1.83
CA MET A 122 5.81 -7.26 0.96
C MET A 122 5.27 -8.54 1.63
N ILE A 123 5.62 -8.80 2.89
CA ILE A 123 5.11 -9.98 3.62
C ILE A 123 3.58 -9.96 3.68
N LEU A 124 2.97 -8.82 3.98
CA LEU A 124 1.50 -8.67 4.01
C LEU A 124 0.89 -9.03 2.66
N ASN A 125 1.38 -8.43 1.58
CA ASN A 125 0.85 -8.64 0.23
C ASN A 125 1.12 -10.06 -0.30
N PHE A 126 2.23 -10.70 0.07
CA PHE A 126 2.48 -12.10 -0.26
C PHE A 126 1.50 -13.04 0.43
N ARG A 127 1.11 -12.73 1.68
CA ARG A 127 0.06 -13.47 2.38
C ARG A 127 -1.30 -13.25 1.72
N LEU A 128 -1.64 -12.00 1.40
CA LEU A 128 -2.86 -11.69 0.65
C LEU A 128 -2.90 -12.43 -0.67
N ALA A 129 -1.80 -12.46 -1.42
CA ALA A 129 -1.72 -13.18 -2.69
C ALA A 129 -1.98 -14.69 -2.56
N ARG A 130 -1.54 -15.30 -1.45
CA ARG A 130 -1.81 -16.71 -1.18
C ARG A 130 -3.29 -16.90 -0.85
N ILE A 131 -3.79 -16.17 0.14
CA ILE A 131 -5.16 -16.33 0.65
C ILE A 131 -6.20 -16.04 -0.45
N THR A 132 -5.99 -14.99 -1.24
CA THR A 132 -6.91 -14.58 -2.32
C THR A 132 -6.64 -15.30 -3.64
N GLN A 133 -5.61 -16.17 -3.70
CA GLN A 133 -5.10 -16.78 -4.93
C GLN A 133 -4.79 -15.76 -6.05
N ASN A 134 -4.60 -14.49 -5.70
CA ASN A 134 -4.36 -13.42 -6.65
C ASN A 134 -2.88 -13.03 -6.69
N PRO A 135 -2.12 -13.39 -7.74
CA PRO A 135 -0.70 -13.07 -7.84
C PRO A 135 -0.42 -11.57 -7.99
N LEU A 136 -1.42 -10.75 -8.33
CA LEU A 136 -1.25 -9.30 -8.49
C LEU A 136 -0.74 -8.62 -7.22
N PHE A 137 -1.09 -9.10 -6.03
CA PHE A 137 -0.53 -8.56 -4.78
C PHE A 137 1.01 -8.75 -4.69
N LYS A 138 1.54 -9.88 -5.21
CA LYS A 138 3.00 -10.10 -5.26
C LYS A 138 3.65 -9.17 -6.28
N PHE A 139 3.06 -9.07 -7.48
CA PHE A 139 3.57 -8.17 -8.51
C PHE A 139 3.56 -6.72 -8.05
N HIS A 140 2.46 -6.26 -7.43
CA HIS A 140 2.39 -4.94 -6.79
C HIS A 140 3.57 -4.72 -5.83
N SER A 141 3.82 -5.66 -4.91
CA SER A 141 4.89 -5.51 -3.91
C SER A 141 6.28 -5.38 -4.54
N ILE A 142 6.56 -6.17 -5.58
CA ILE A 142 7.84 -6.13 -6.28
C ILE A 142 7.98 -4.81 -7.03
N ILE A 143 6.96 -4.41 -7.78
CA ILE A 143 6.98 -3.14 -8.54
C ILE A 143 7.01 -1.93 -7.60
N LEU A 144 6.39 -2.00 -6.40
CA LEU A 144 6.49 -0.95 -5.40
C LEU A 144 7.93 -0.77 -4.88
N ILE A 145 8.67 -1.85 -4.67
CA ILE A 145 10.10 -1.74 -4.29
C ILE A 145 10.90 -1.09 -5.42
N VAL A 146 10.65 -1.48 -6.67
CA VAL A 146 11.29 -0.86 -7.84
C VAL A 146 10.92 0.62 -7.94
N SER A 147 9.66 0.98 -7.69
CA SER A 147 9.16 2.37 -7.62
C SER A 147 9.90 3.16 -6.54
N VAL A 148 10.00 2.65 -5.31
CA VAL A 148 10.73 3.36 -4.24
C VAL A 148 12.21 3.53 -4.56
N ALA A 149 12.88 2.52 -5.11
CA ALA A 149 14.26 2.63 -5.53
C ALA A 149 14.45 3.66 -6.67
N SER A 150 13.51 3.69 -7.61
CA SER A 150 13.45 4.68 -8.68
C SER A 150 13.25 6.10 -8.13
N SER A 151 12.35 6.29 -7.17
CA SER A 151 12.08 7.60 -6.56
C SER A 151 13.26 8.10 -5.73
N LEU A 152 13.96 7.20 -5.03
CA LEU A 152 15.24 7.53 -4.39
C LEU A 152 16.29 7.96 -5.42
N THR A 153 16.37 7.28 -6.56
CA THR A 153 17.29 7.64 -7.66
C THR A 153 16.97 9.03 -8.22
N VAL A 154 15.70 9.33 -8.51
CA VAL A 154 15.23 10.66 -8.93
C VAL A 154 15.62 11.72 -7.91
N LEU A 155 15.41 11.45 -6.62
CA LEU A 155 15.72 12.37 -5.53
C LEU A 155 17.23 12.63 -5.42
N PHE A 156 18.07 11.60 -5.42
CA PHE A 156 19.53 11.74 -5.30
C PHE A 156 20.16 12.37 -6.53
N LEU A 157 19.63 12.10 -7.73
CA LEU A 157 20.10 12.71 -8.97
C LEU A 157 19.48 14.09 -9.25
N LYS A 158 18.57 14.56 -8.39
CA LYS A 158 17.84 15.83 -8.54
C LYS A 158 17.18 15.97 -9.91
N ALA A 159 16.59 14.87 -10.40
CA ALA A 159 15.89 14.87 -11.68
C ALA A 159 14.64 15.75 -11.58
N ASN A 160 14.36 16.51 -12.64
CA ASN A 160 13.23 17.45 -12.67
C ASN A 160 12.05 16.88 -13.49
N PRO A 161 10.84 17.47 -13.41
CA PRO A 161 9.68 17.05 -14.20
C PRO A 161 9.85 17.13 -15.72
N GLY A 162 10.92 17.77 -16.22
CA GLY A 162 11.27 17.79 -17.64
C GLY A 162 12.14 16.60 -18.08
N SER A 163 12.58 15.74 -17.16
CA SER A 163 13.54 14.68 -17.42
C SER A 163 12.86 13.33 -17.72
N VAL A 164 13.45 12.56 -18.64
CA VAL A 164 13.01 11.18 -18.93
C VAL A 164 13.00 10.31 -17.68
N LEU A 165 13.98 10.51 -16.80
CA LEU A 165 14.10 9.76 -15.54
C LEU A 165 12.89 9.99 -14.62
N TYR A 166 12.39 11.23 -14.53
CA TYR A 166 11.20 11.55 -13.73
C TYR A 166 9.94 10.88 -14.28
N TYR A 167 9.74 10.87 -15.60
CA TYR A 167 8.59 10.19 -16.20
C TYR A 167 8.68 8.67 -16.09
N ALA A 168 9.89 8.10 -16.18
CA ALA A 168 10.09 6.67 -15.95
C ALA A 168 9.70 6.29 -14.51
N ASP A 169 10.12 7.09 -13.53
CA ASP A 169 9.73 6.92 -12.12
C ASP A 169 8.21 7.02 -11.93
N ALA A 170 7.59 8.08 -12.47
CA ALA A 170 6.15 8.27 -12.40
C ALA A 170 5.38 7.08 -13.01
N ALA A 171 5.84 6.54 -14.14
CA ALA A 171 5.22 5.39 -14.80
C ALA A 171 5.36 4.10 -13.98
N ILE A 172 6.53 3.85 -13.39
CA ILE A 172 6.74 2.68 -12.50
C ILE A 172 5.84 2.82 -11.27
N THR A 173 5.76 4.01 -10.68
CA THR A 173 4.90 4.28 -9.52
C THR A 173 3.42 4.10 -9.87
N ALA A 174 2.96 4.63 -11.00
CA ALA A 174 1.58 4.42 -11.48
C ALA A 174 1.27 2.95 -11.74
N THR A 175 2.23 2.19 -12.25
CA THR A 175 2.09 0.74 -12.44
C THR A 175 1.95 0.02 -11.10
N ALA A 176 2.76 0.38 -10.09
CA ALA A 176 2.62 -0.18 -8.74
C ALA A 176 1.21 0.07 -8.18
N GLN A 177 0.71 1.29 -8.31
CA GLN A 177 -0.61 1.68 -7.80
C GLN A 177 -1.76 0.97 -8.54
N ALA A 178 -1.69 0.91 -9.88
CA ALA A 178 -2.68 0.19 -10.69
C ALA A 178 -2.73 -1.30 -10.35
N LEU A 179 -1.58 -1.93 -10.10
CA LEU A 179 -1.52 -3.33 -9.66
C LEU A 179 -2.18 -3.54 -8.29
N LEU A 180 -2.04 -2.60 -7.35
CA LEU A 180 -2.70 -2.70 -6.04
C LEU A 180 -4.23 -2.63 -6.17
N VAL A 181 -4.72 -1.67 -6.94
CA VAL A 181 -6.16 -1.52 -7.22
C VAL A 181 -6.69 -2.77 -7.93
N GLY A 182 -6.00 -3.22 -8.98
CA GLY A 182 -6.35 -4.44 -9.71
C GLY A 182 -6.33 -5.70 -8.86
N ALA A 183 -5.37 -5.81 -7.93
CA ALA A 183 -5.31 -6.93 -6.99
C ALA A 183 -6.57 -6.99 -6.10
N TRP A 184 -7.02 -5.84 -5.59
CA TRP A 184 -8.25 -5.77 -4.80
C TRP A 184 -9.51 -6.01 -5.63
N TYR A 185 -9.56 -5.57 -6.88
CA TYR A 185 -10.68 -5.90 -7.78
C TYR A 185 -10.80 -7.40 -8.07
N GLY A 186 -9.68 -8.13 -8.11
CA GLY A 186 -9.64 -9.57 -8.32
C GLY A 186 -9.73 -10.41 -7.06
N VAL A 187 -10.20 -9.86 -5.93
CA VAL A 187 -10.54 -10.65 -4.73
C VAL A 187 -11.97 -11.13 -4.87
N ASP A 188 -12.13 -12.36 -5.32
CA ASP A 188 -13.45 -12.99 -5.51
C ASP A 188 -13.67 -14.17 -4.57
N ASP A 189 -12.60 -14.91 -4.27
CA ASP A 189 -12.62 -16.05 -3.35
C ASP A 189 -11.41 -16.03 -2.41
N LEU A 190 -11.54 -16.74 -1.29
CA LEU A 190 -10.43 -17.04 -0.38
C LEU A 190 -10.20 -18.54 -0.38
N GLU A 191 -8.93 -18.95 -0.46
CA GLU A 191 -8.53 -20.34 -0.31
C GLU A 191 -9.01 -20.86 1.06
N ASP A 192 -9.84 -21.90 1.03
CA ASP A 192 -10.13 -22.73 2.20
C ASP A 192 -8.88 -23.57 2.48
N ILE A 193 -7.91 -23.00 3.21
CA ILE A 193 -6.83 -23.78 3.83
C ILE A 193 -7.23 -24.04 5.28
#